data_AF-A0A516V3M1-F1
#
_entry.id   AF-A0A516V3M1-F1
#
_cell.length_a   1.000
_cell.length_b   1.000
_cell.length_c   1.000
_cell.angle_alpha   90.00
_cell.angle_beta   90.00
_cell.angle_gamma   90.00
#
_symmetry.space_group_name_H-M   'P 1'
#
loop_
_entity.id
_entity.type
_entity.pdbx_description
1 polymer ?
#
loop_
_entity_poly.entity_id
_entity_poly.type
_entity_poly.pdbx_seq_one_letter_code
_entity_poly.pdbx_strand_id
1 'polypeptide(L)'
;MASLTLTGVELSRLTKVFAVTTLVLTAGISLFRWGLLDHPLGQAVLQSVFLAITLTGLLFAGFYKFGWRLGPLASWMGRPDLRGVWLGHLASSYFKDGQPIPIVFVIRQTYLDISICSYTEKQRGQSTFEALIQNDRHAITVLAYIYELQRHYAGAQERVKGTGEVELLGGDRLRGFYWTNSPTHGSICLQRKSTQCEGIHEFEDAVQKWPISDWPISGF
;
A
#
# COMPACT_ATOMS: atom_id res chain seq x y z
N MET A 1 7.81 8.09 -9.37
CA MET A 1 6.92 7.36 -10.31
C MET A 1 6.05 6.46 -9.46
N ALA A 2 4.73 6.43 -9.68
CA ALA A 2 3.85 5.53 -8.93
C ALA A 2 3.93 4.13 -9.56
N SER A 3 4.50 3.17 -8.84
CA SER A 3 4.48 1.75 -9.19
C SER A 3 3.08 1.20 -8.93
N LEU A 4 2.46 0.61 -9.95
CA LEU A 4 1.23 -0.15 -9.75
C LEU A 4 1.58 -1.47 -9.06
N THR A 5 0.90 -1.73 -7.95
CA THR A 5 1.13 -2.88 -7.06
C THR A 5 -0.01 -3.91 -7.17
N LEU A 6 -0.67 -3.94 -8.33
CA LEU A 6 -1.78 -4.84 -8.62
C LEU A 6 -1.28 -6.16 -9.19
N THR A 7 -1.82 -7.26 -8.69
CA THR A 7 -1.71 -8.56 -9.34
C THR A 7 -2.61 -8.65 -10.56
N GLY A 8 -2.29 -9.55 -11.50
CA GLY A 8 -3.15 -9.78 -12.67
C GLY A 8 -4.57 -10.25 -12.31
N VAL A 9 -4.71 -10.96 -11.20
CA VAL A 9 -6.01 -11.41 -10.67
C VAL A 9 -6.84 -10.24 -10.16
N GLU A 10 -6.24 -9.32 -9.39
CA GLU A 10 -6.90 -8.11 -8.91
C GLU A 10 -7.31 -7.19 -10.05
N LEU A 11 -6.44 -7.05 -11.07
CA LEU A 11 -6.76 -6.28 -12.27
C LEU A 11 -7.95 -6.91 -13.03
N SER A 12 -7.97 -8.23 -13.20
CA SER A 12 -9.09 -8.93 -13.86
C SER A 12 -10.40 -8.81 -13.07
N ARG A 13 -10.34 -8.88 -11.74
CA ARG A 13 -11.51 -8.66 -10.89
C ARG A 13 -12.02 -7.24 -11.05
N LEU A 14 -11.14 -6.25 -11.01
CA LEU A 14 -11.48 -4.84 -11.16
C LEU A 14 -12.12 -4.55 -12.52
N THR A 15 -11.57 -5.07 -13.62
CA THR A 15 -12.15 -4.86 -14.96
C THR A 15 -13.53 -5.50 -15.11
N LYS A 16 -13.75 -6.70 -14.54
CA LYS A 16 -15.07 -7.34 -14.51
C LYS A 16 -16.08 -6.50 -13.75
N VAL A 17 -15.72 -6.01 -12.57
CA VAL A 17 -16.63 -5.18 -11.74
C VAL A 17 -16.94 -3.86 -12.44
N PHE A 18 -15.94 -3.24 -13.08
CA PHE A 18 -16.13 -2.02 -13.87
C PHE A 18 -17.12 -2.26 -15.03
N ALA A 19 -16.93 -3.34 -15.78
CA ALA A 19 -17.80 -3.70 -16.90
C ALA A 19 -19.25 -3.97 -16.45
N VAL A 20 -19.43 -4.76 -15.38
CA VAL A 20 -20.76 -5.07 -14.84
C VAL A 20 -21.45 -3.80 -14.33
N THR A 21 -20.74 -2.95 -13.59
CA THR A 21 -21.29 -1.69 -13.07
C THR A 21 -21.73 -0.77 -14.21
N THR A 22 -20.91 -0.65 -15.26
CA THR A 22 -21.24 0.14 -16.46
C THR A 22 -22.49 -0.40 -17.15
N LEU A 23 -22.61 -1.73 -17.28
CA LEU A 23 -23.76 -2.36 -17.92
C LEU A 23 -25.04 -2.16 -17.11
N VAL A 24 -24.99 -2.33 -15.79
CA VAL A 24 -26.13 -2.09 -14.89
C VAL A 24 -26.58 -0.63 -14.93
N LEU A 25 -25.64 0.32 -14.88
CA LEU A 25 -25.96 1.74 -14.99
C LEU A 25 -26.54 2.08 -16.36
N THR A 26 -25.97 1.54 -17.43
CA THR A 26 -26.50 1.74 -18.79
C THR A 26 -27.94 1.23 -18.89
N ALA A 27 -28.22 0.01 -18.40
CA ALA A 27 -29.56 -0.57 -18.40
C ALA A 27 -30.53 0.27 -17.57
N GLY A 28 -30.15 0.68 -16.36
CA GLY A 28 -30.99 1.50 -15.48
C GLY A 28 -31.32 2.87 -16.06
N ILE A 29 -30.32 3.57 -16.59
CA ILE A 29 -30.52 4.90 -17.22
C ILE A 29 -31.35 4.77 -18.50
N SER A 30 -31.13 3.71 -19.29
CA SER A 30 -31.88 3.47 -20.52
C SER A 30 -33.35 3.15 -20.24
N LEU A 31 -33.63 2.31 -19.24
CA LEU A 31 -35.00 1.99 -18.81
C LEU A 31 -35.71 3.22 -18.26
N PHE A 32 -35.03 4.04 -17.46
CA PHE A 32 -35.57 5.30 -16.95
C PHE A 32 -35.91 6.28 -18.08
N ARG A 33 -35.02 6.44 -19.07
CA ARG A 33 -35.24 7.32 -20.22
C ARG A 33 -36.31 6.82 -21.17
N TRP A 34 -36.41 5.51 -21.36
CA TRP A 34 -37.42 4.92 -22.22
C TRP A 34 -38.81 4.99 -21.58
N GLY A 35 -38.92 4.63 -20.30
CA GLY A 35 -40.21 4.55 -19.61
C GLY A 35 -40.77 5.87 -19.08
N LEU A 36 -39.92 6.88 -18.84
CA LEU A 36 -40.34 8.14 -18.19
C LEU A 36 -40.22 9.38 -19.08
N LEU A 37 -39.41 9.33 -20.14
CA LEU A 37 -39.09 10.48 -21.00
C LEU A 37 -39.47 10.24 -22.48
N ASP A 38 -40.09 9.10 -22.81
CA ASP A 38 -40.56 8.72 -24.15
C ASP A 38 -39.51 8.85 -25.27
N HIS A 39 -38.23 8.71 -24.94
CA HIS A 39 -37.16 8.77 -25.92
C HIS A 39 -37.13 7.51 -26.81
N PRO A 40 -36.83 7.64 -28.12
CA PRO A 40 -36.64 6.49 -28.99
C PRO A 40 -35.47 5.64 -28.51
N LEU A 41 -35.68 4.32 -28.46
CA LEU A 41 -34.81 3.35 -27.78
C LEU A 41 -33.33 3.46 -28.19
N GLY A 42 -33.04 3.66 -29.48
CA GLY A 42 -31.67 3.80 -29.97
C GLY A 42 -30.94 5.05 -29.42
N GLN A 43 -31.61 6.20 -29.36
CA GLN A 43 -31.03 7.43 -28.80
C GLN A 43 -30.89 7.34 -27.29
N ALA A 44 -31.90 6.76 -26.62
CA ALA A 44 -31.88 6.53 -25.18
C ALA A 44 -30.69 5.65 -24.77
N VAL A 45 -30.43 4.55 -25.48
CA VAL A 45 -29.30 3.65 -25.19
C VAL A 45 -27.96 4.35 -25.43
N LEU A 46 -27.77 4.98 -26.59
CA LEU A 46 -26.49 5.61 -26.93
C LEU A 46 -26.09 6.69 -25.92
N GLN A 47 -27.02 7.58 -25.55
CA GLN A 47 -26.75 8.61 -24.55
C GLN A 47 -26.56 8.03 -23.14
N SER A 48 -27.18 6.89 -22.84
CA SER A 48 -27.04 6.23 -21.54
C SER A 48 -25.69 5.55 -21.38
N VAL A 49 -25.10 5.02 -22.47
CA VAL A 49 -23.75 4.44 -22.45
C VAL A 49 -22.71 5.48 -22.06
N PHE A 50 -22.69 6.65 -22.71
CA PHE A 50 -21.71 7.70 -22.40
C PHE A 50 -21.85 8.21 -20.97
N LEU A 51 -23.10 8.40 -20.49
CA LEU A 51 -23.37 8.82 -19.12
C LEU A 51 -22.96 7.74 -18.11
N ALA A 52 -23.26 6.47 -18.39
CA ALA A 52 -22.91 5.34 -17.54
C ALA A 52 -21.39 5.14 -17.44
N ILE A 53 -20.65 5.26 -18.55
CA ILE A 53 -19.18 5.19 -18.54
C ILE A 53 -18.61 6.32 -17.68
N THR A 54 -19.10 7.55 -17.87
CA THR A 54 -18.65 8.73 -17.10
C THR A 54 -18.92 8.55 -15.61
N LEU A 55 -20.12 8.12 -15.25
CA LEU A 55 -20.52 7.89 -13.86
C LEU A 55 -19.73 6.75 -13.23
N THR A 56 -19.51 5.65 -13.96
CA THR A 56 -18.69 4.53 -13.50
C THR A 56 -17.25 4.97 -13.27
N GLY A 57 -16.67 5.76 -14.18
CA GLY A 57 -15.33 6.32 -14.02
C GLY A 57 -15.19 7.17 -12.75
N LEU A 58 -16.18 8.04 -12.48
CA LEU A 58 -16.19 8.89 -11.29
C LEU A 58 -16.36 8.08 -10.00
N LEU A 59 -17.24 7.08 -10.00
CA LEU A 59 -17.41 6.15 -8.88
C LEU A 59 -16.12 5.39 -8.58
N PHE A 60 -15.45 4.87 -9.61
CA PHE A 60 -14.20 4.13 -9.45
C PHE A 60 -13.02 5.04 -9.01
N ALA A 61 -12.97 6.29 -9.48
CA ALA A 61 -11.99 7.27 -9.00
C ALA A 61 -12.14 7.52 -7.49
N GLY A 62 -13.37 7.69 -7.00
CA GLY A 62 -13.65 7.77 -5.56
C GLY A 62 -13.32 6.47 -4.82
N PHE A 63 -13.63 5.32 -5.43
CA PHE A 63 -13.35 4.00 -4.88
C PHE A 63 -11.86 3.76 -4.65
N TYR A 64 -10.99 4.05 -5.62
CA TYR A 64 -9.55 3.79 -5.51
C TYR A 64 -8.89 4.57 -4.38
N LYS A 65 -9.39 5.78 -4.09
CA LYS A 65 -8.84 6.62 -3.03
C LYS A 65 -9.45 6.32 -1.67
N PHE A 66 -10.76 6.09 -1.59
CA PHE A 66 -11.48 5.96 -0.32
C PHE A 66 -12.35 4.71 -0.21
N GLY A 67 -13.11 4.38 -1.26
CA GLY A 67 -14.18 3.38 -1.17
C GLY A 67 -13.72 1.94 -0.91
N TRP A 68 -12.53 1.54 -1.35
CA TRP A 68 -12.01 0.17 -1.14
C TRP A 68 -11.84 -0.21 0.34
N ARG A 69 -11.84 0.78 1.24
CA ARG A 69 -11.61 0.63 2.68
C ARG A 69 -12.87 0.35 3.49
N LEU A 70 -14.04 0.50 2.88
CA LEU A 70 -15.30 0.45 3.60
C LEU A 70 -15.69 -1.00 3.89
N GLY A 71 -15.47 -1.44 5.13
CA GLY A 71 -15.98 -2.68 5.75
C GLY A 71 -16.13 -3.88 4.79
N PRO A 72 -17.35 -4.17 4.29
CA PRO A 72 -17.60 -5.32 3.43
C PRO A 72 -16.84 -5.27 2.10
N LEU A 73 -16.58 -4.08 1.55
CA LEU A 73 -15.78 -3.92 0.32
C LEU A 73 -14.32 -4.30 0.55
N ALA A 74 -13.75 -3.95 1.70
CA ALA A 74 -12.37 -4.31 2.03
C ALA A 74 -12.21 -5.83 2.13
N SER A 75 -13.16 -6.50 2.82
CA SER A 75 -13.16 -7.96 2.93
C SER A 75 -13.39 -8.65 1.58
N TRP A 76 -14.26 -8.11 0.73
CA TRP A 76 -14.57 -8.71 -0.57
C TRP A 76 -13.44 -8.57 -1.59
N MET A 77 -12.73 -7.43 -1.56
CA MET A 77 -11.57 -7.23 -2.42
C MET A 77 -10.39 -8.11 -1.97
N GLY A 78 -10.33 -8.50 -0.70
CA GLY A 78 -9.32 -9.43 -0.16
C GLY A 78 -7.92 -8.82 -0.07
N ARG A 79 -7.78 -7.51 -0.32
CA ARG A 79 -6.52 -6.78 -0.28
C ARG A 79 -6.28 -6.22 1.13
N PRO A 80 -5.20 -6.60 1.83
CA PRO A 80 -4.96 -6.14 3.19
C PRO A 80 -4.58 -4.66 3.22
N ASP A 81 -5.08 -3.97 4.24
CA ASP A 81 -4.74 -2.58 4.50
C ASP A 81 -3.42 -2.52 5.26
N LEU A 82 -2.33 -2.13 4.62
CA LEU A 82 -0.99 -1.94 5.19
C LEU A 82 -0.71 -0.50 5.61
N ARG A 83 -1.67 0.42 5.42
CA ARG A 83 -1.45 1.84 5.68
C ARG A 83 -1.17 2.10 7.14
N GLY A 84 -0.26 3.04 7.35
CA GLY A 84 0.00 3.53 8.69
C GLY A 84 1.45 3.85 8.96
N VAL A 85 1.67 4.15 10.24
CA VAL A 85 2.99 4.26 10.84
C VAL A 85 3.28 2.96 11.57
N TRP A 86 4.41 2.37 11.21
CA TRP A 86 4.91 1.10 11.71
C TRP A 86 6.23 1.34 12.40
N LEU A 87 6.34 0.94 13.66
CA LEU A 87 7.52 1.17 14.49
C LEU A 87 8.15 -0.17 14.85
N GLY A 88 9.47 -0.21 14.90
CA GLY A 88 10.19 -1.38 15.38
C GLY A 88 11.68 -1.31 15.13
N HIS A 89 12.30 -2.44 14.85
CA HIS A 89 13.75 -2.58 14.88
C HIS A 89 14.30 -3.38 13.70
N LEU A 90 15.48 -2.98 13.24
CA LEU A 90 16.35 -3.76 12.37
C LEU A 90 17.42 -4.47 13.20
N ALA A 91 17.70 -5.73 12.89
CA ALA A 91 18.90 -6.40 13.34
C ALA A 91 19.81 -6.64 12.13
N SER A 92 21.00 -6.05 12.18
CA SER A 92 21.98 -6.10 11.09
C SER A 92 23.06 -7.13 11.37
N SER A 93 23.42 -7.94 10.37
CA SER A 93 24.55 -8.87 10.47
C SER A 93 25.93 -8.19 10.45
N TYR A 94 25.99 -6.89 10.14
CA TYR A 94 27.25 -6.14 10.05
C TYR A 94 27.82 -5.71 11.41
N PHE A 95 26.95 -5.42 12.38
CA PHE A 95 27.39 -4.99 13.71
C PHE A 95 27.60 -6.23 14.60
N LYS A 96 28.84 -6.44 15.06
CA LYS A 96 29.20 -7.57 15.95
C LYS A 96 28.40 -7.59 17.27
N ASP A 97 27.87 -6.46 17.69
CA ASP A 97 27.10 -6.33 18.95
C ASP A 97 25.59 -6.54 18.77
N GLY A 98 25.10 -6.72 17.52
CA GLY A 98 23.70 -7.08 17.25
C GLY A 98 22.66 -6.07 17.78
N GLN A 99 23.06 -4.84 18.10
CA GLN A 99 22.15 -3.87 18.70
C GLN A 99 21.00 -3.55 17.73
N PRO A 100 19.75 -3.63 18.19
CA PRO A 100 18.59 -3.35 17.35
C PRO A 100 18.59 -1.87 16.97
N ILE A 101 18.51 -1.58 15.68
CA ILE A 101 18.45 -0.21 15.14
C ILE A 101 16.97 0.18 15.02
N PRO A 102 16.50 1.20 15.75
CA PRO A 102 15.12 1.67 15.62
C PRO A 102 14.82 2.15 14.20
N ILE A 103 13.68 1.72 13.67
CA ILE A 103 13.20 2.12 12.35
C ILE A 103 11.70 2.40 12.33
N VAL A 104 11.32 3.39 11.53
CA VAL A 104 9.94 3.81 11.29
C VAL A 104 9.61 3.56 9.82
N PHE A 105 8.50 2.89 9.56
CA PHE A 105 7.91 2.75 8.22
C PHE A 105 6.63 3.56 8.14
N VAL A 106 6.58 4.49 7.20
CA VAL A 106 5.36 5.21 6.84
C VAL A 106 4.87 4.62 5.53
N ILE A 107 3.85 3.76 5.64
CA ILE A 107 3.25 3.07 4.50
C ILE A 107 2.01 3.85 4.06
N ARG A 108 2.04 4.33 2.82
CA ARG A 108 0.88 4.88 2.13
C ARG A 108 0.42 3.86 1.11
N GLN A 109 -0.88 3.66 0.99
CA GLN A 109 -1.44 2.68 0.07
C GLN A 109 -2.78 3.20 -0.44
N THR A 110 -3.00 3.02 -1.73
CA THR A 110 -4.30 3.09 -2.36
C THR A 110 -4.71 1.67 -2.76
N TYR A 111 -5.83 1.52 -3.45
CA TYR A 111 -6.14 0.22 -4.04
C TYR A 111 -5.09 -0.21 -5.09
N LEU A 112 -4.46 0.75 -5.77
CA LEU A 112 -3.60 0.50 -6.94
C LEU A 112 -2.10 0.50 -6.59
N ASP A 113 -1.68 1.29 -5.61
CA ASP A 113 -0.28 1.54 -5.30
C ASP A 113 0.01 1.42 -3.80
N ILE A 114 1.27 1.12 -3.49
CA ILE A 114 1.84 1.15 -2.15
C ILE A 114 3.12 1.97 -2.24
N SER A 115 3.39 2.79 -1.25
CA SER A 115 4.63 3.54 -1.11
C SER A 115 5.10 3.48 0.33
N ILE A 116 6.39 3.21 0.51
CA ILE A 116 7.03 3.03 1.80
C ILE A 116 8.11 4.10 1.93
N CYS A 117 7.98 4.93 2.96
CA CYS A 117 9.10 5.74 3.43
C CYS A 117 9.64 5.12 4.71
N SER A 118 10.95 4.91 4.78
CA SER A 118 11.61 4.41 5.98
C SER A 118 12.50 5.49 6.60
N TYR A 119 12.49 5.56 7.92
CA TYR A 119 13.29 6.52 8.68
C TYR A 119 14.03 5.81 9.81
N THR A 120 15.31 6.08 9.89
CA THR A 120 16.18 5.78 11.02
C THR A 120 16.82 7.10 11.46
N GLU A 121 17.43 7.14 12.64
CA GLU A 121 18.12 8.34 13.14
C GLU A 121 19.09 8.97 12.14
N LYS A 122 19.74 8.17 11.29
CA LYS A 122 20.82 8.62 10.39
C LYS A 122 20.48 8.56 8.92
N GLN A 123 19.41 7.87 8.54
CA GLN A 123 19.13 7.51 7.16
C GLN A 123 17.65 7.57 6.86
N ARG A 124 17.34 8.05 5.65
CA ARG A 124 16.02 8.03 5.05
C ARG A 124 16.03 7.09 3.86
N GLY A 125 15.04 6.22 3.80
CA GLY A 125 14.76 5.35 2.66
C GLY A 125 13.45 5.70 1.99
N GLN A 126 13.42 5.52 0.68
CA GLN A 126 12.19 5.56 -0.10
C GLN A 126 12.12 4.31 -0.99
N SER A 127 10.97 3.66 -1.00
CA SER A 127 10.73 2.56 -1.92
C SER A 127 10.57 3.07 -3.36
N THR A 128 11.14 2.30 -4.29
CA THR A 128 11.05 2.54 -5.73
C THR A 128 10.16 1.52 -6.42
N PHE A 129 9.96 0.36 -5.78
CA PHE A 129 9.08 -0.69 -6.23
C PHE A 129 8.52 -1.45 -5.02
N GLU A 130 7.27 -1.86 -5.13
CA GLU A 130 6.51 -2.55 -4.09
C GLU A 130 5.62 -3.60 -4.75
N ALA A 131 5.50 -4.75 -4.12
CA ALA A 131 4.60 -5.81 -4.54
C ALA A 131 3.95 -6.43 -3.31
N LEU A 132 2.63 -6.58 -3.38
CA LEU A 132 1.86 -7.30 -2.38
C LEU A 132 1.55 -8.69 -2.92
N ILE A 133 2.19 -9.70 -2.35
CA ILE A 133 2.11 -11.09 -2.76
C ILE A 133 1.22 -11.82 -1.76
N GLN A 134 0.07 -12.29 -2.22
CA GLN A 134 -0.85 -13.07 -1.40
C GLN A 134 -0.85 -14.52 -1.87
N ASN A 135 -0.65 -15.43 -0.92
CA ASN A 135 -0.76 -16.86 -1.15
C ASN A 135 -2.00 -17.39 -0.42
N ASP A 136 -3.11 -17.48 -1.15
CA ASP A 136 -4.40 -17.93 -0.63
C ASP A 136 -4.35 -19.34 -0.02
N ARG A 137 -3.43 -20.21 -0.48
CA ARG A 137 -3.30 -21.59 0.02
C ARG A 137 -2.72 -21.65 1.42
N HIS A 138 -1.83 -20.72 1.75
CA HIS A 138 -1.13 -20.69 3.03
C HIS A 138 -1.58 -19.52 3.92
N ALA A 139 -2.53 -18.69 3.45
CA ALA A 139 -2.94 -17.45 4.11
C ALA A 139 -1.77 -16.50 4.43
N ILE A 140 -0.70 -16.58 3.62
CA ILE A 140 0.51 -15.76 3.78
C ILE A 140 0.37 -14.51 2.91
N THR A 141 0.64 -13.36 3.51
CA THR A 141 0.72 -12.08 2.79
C THR A 141 2.12 -11.51 2.97
N VAL A 142 2.83 -11.31 1.87
CA VAL A 142 4.18 -10.76 1.83
C VAL A 142 4.18 -9.42 1.11
N LEU A 143 4.80 -8.43 1.72
CA LEU A 143 5.17 -7.17 1.11
C LEU A 143 6.65 -7.24 0.69
N ALA A 144 6.88 -7.38 -0.60
CA ALA A 144 8.21 -7.26 -1.19
C ALA A 144 8.44 -5.83 -1.67
N TYR A 145 9.61 -5.26 -1.42
CA TYR A 145 9.91 -3.88 -1.81
C TYR A 145 11.38 -3.69 -2.16
N ILE A 146 11.65 -2.79 -3.10
CA ILE A 146 12.98 -2.29 -3.43
C ILE A 146 13.06 -0.85 -2.95
N TYR A 147 14.15 -0.47 -2.32
CA TYR A 147 14.33 0.85 -1.73
C TYR A 147 15.69 1.47 -2.06
N GLU A 148 15.71 2.80 -2.04
CA GLU A 148 16.90 3.61 -2.10
C GLU A 148 17.09 4.31 -0.75
N LEU A 149 18.26 4.14 -0.14
CA LEU A 149 18.70 4.89 1.03
C LEU A 149 19.53 6.08 0.59
N GLN A 150 19.22 7.24 1.15
CA GLN A 150 20.05 8.43 1.04
C GLN A 150 20.91 8.53 2.30
N ARG A 151 22.22 8.35 2.15
CA ARG A 151 23.19 8.58 3.21
C ARG A 151 23.79 9.97 3.04
N HIS A 152 23.63 10.81 4.05
CA HIS A 152 24.32 12.09 4.13
C HIS A 152 25.57 11.90 4.98
N TYR A 153 26.74 11.90 4.36
CA TYR A 153 28.02 12.02 5.06
C TYR A 153 28.68 13.34 4.67
N ALA A 154 29.53 13.88 5.55
CA ALA A 154 30.18 15.18 5.36
C ALA A 154 30.94 15.25 4.02
N GLY A 155 30.28 15.81 2.99
CA GLY A 155 30.83 16.01 1.65
C GLY A 155 30.42 14.98 0.58
N ALA A 156 29.67 13.91 0.91
CA ALA A 156 29.25 12.91 -0.08
C ALA A 156 27.81 12.42 0.15
N GLN A 157 27.02 12.36 -0.93
CA GLN A 157 25.74 11.67 -0.97
C GLN A 157 25.92 10.30 -1.62
N GLU A 158 25.81 9.25 -0.82
CA GLU A 158 25.81 7.88 -1.34
C GLU A 158 24.38 7.37 -1.42
N ARG A 159 24.03 6.78 -2.57
CA ARG A 159 22.74 6.11 -2.78
C ARG A 159 22.96 4.61 -2.70
N VAL A 160 22.45 4.00 -1.64
CA VAL A 160 22.49 2.55 -1.43
C VAL A 160 21.16 1.96 -1.85
N LYS A 161 21.17 0.90 -2.65
CA LYS A 161 19.96 0.18 -3.06
C LYS A 161 19.79 -1.07 -2.21
N GLY A 162 18.56 -1.41 -1.88
CA GLY A 162 18.26 -2.65 -1.18
C GLY A 162 16.89 -3.20 -1.53
N THR A 163 16.67 -4.41 -1.07
CA THR A 163 15.40 -5.13 -1.19
C THR A 163 14.99 -5.58 0.20
N GLY A 164 13.69 -5.59 0.48
CA GLY A 164 13.15 -6.18 1.68
C GLY A 164 11.93 -7.03 1.37
N GLU A 165 11.72 -8.02 2.23
CA GLU A 165 10.58 -8.92 2.18
C GLU A 165 10.05 -9.06 3.59
N VAL A 166 8.80 -8.64 3.79
CA VAL A 166 8.15 -8.69 5.11
C VAL A 166 6.78 -9.33 5.02
N GLU A 167 6.54 -10.31 5.87
CA GLU A 167 5.26 -10.98 6.04
C GLU A 167 4.35 -10.19 6.98
N LEU A 168 3.09 -10.03 6.58
CA LEU A 168 2.04 -9.45 7.41
C LEU A 168 1.43 -10.52 8.32
N LEU A 169 1.67 -10.38 9.62
CA LEU A 169 1.19 -11.27 10.68
C LEU A 169 0.09 -10.57 11.48
N GLY A 170 -1.07 -11.21 11.61
CA GLY A 170 -2.18 -10.72 12.45
C GLY A 170 -2.78 -9.37 12.02
N GLY A 171 -2.39 -8.83 10.86
CA GLY A 171 -2.82 -7.53 10.37
C GLY A 171 -2.12 -6.32 10.99
N ASP A 172 -1.35 -6.48 12.07
CA ASP A 172 -0.69 -5.37 12.78
C ASP A 172 0.82 -5.54 12.94
N ARG A 173 1.41 -6.65 12.47
CA ARG A 173 2.86 -6.90 12.54
C ARG A 173 3.45 -7.20 11.16
N LEU A 174 4.63 -6.65 10.90
CA LEU A 174 5.44 -6.96 9.72
C LEU A 174 6.75 -7.58 10.18
N ARG A 175 7.09 -8.76 9.66
CA ARG A 175 8.33 -9.46 10.00
C ARG A 175 9.00 -10.01 8.75
N GLY A 176 10.31 -9.87 8.64
CA GLY A 176 11.05 -10.55 7.59
C GLY A 176 12.49 -10.08 7.50
N PHE A 177 12.98 -9.93 6.28
CA PHE A 177 14.40 -9.72 6.01
C PHE A 177 14.63 -8.57 5.03
N TYR A 178 15.84 -8.02 5.10
CA TYR A 178 16.30 -7.02 4.16
C TYR A 178 17.73 -7.33 3.70
N TRP A 179 18.03 -6.88 2.49
CA TRP A 179 19.33 -7.00 1.83
C TRP A 179 19.67 -5.67 1.17
N THR A 180 20.95 -5.36 1.07
CA THR A 180 21.44 -4.20 0.32
C THR A 180 22.41 -4.64 -0.77
N ASN A 181 22.77 -3.73 -1.66
CA ASN A 181 23.86 -3.90 -2.62
C ASN A 181 25.27 -3.78 -1.98
N SER A 182 25.32 -3.53 -0.66
CA SER A 182 26.50 -3.74 0.19
C SER A 182 26.37 -5.10 0.89
N PRO A 183 27.43 -5.70 1.47
CA PRO A 183 27.34 -7.01 2.15
C PRO A 183 26.58 -6.93 3.50
N THR A 184 25.59 -6.05 3.61
CA THR A 184 24.72 -5.92 4.78
C THR A 184 23.34 -6.51 4.47
N HIS A 185 22.94 -7.43 5.34
CA HIS A 185 21.62 -8.03 5.37
C HIS A 185 21.17 -8.09 6.82
N GLY A 186 19.90 -8.39 7.02
CA GLY A 186 19.37 -8.46 8.36
C GLY A 186 17.90 -8.79 8.38
N SER A 187 17.34 -8.68 9.56
CA SER A 187 15.93 -8.92 9.82
C SER A 187 15.25 -7.66 10.31
N ILE A 188 13.96 -7.56 10.02
CA ILE A 188 13.12 -6.42 10.37
C ILE A 188 11.86 -6.93 11.08
N CYS A 189 11.50 -6.25 12.16
CA CYS A 189 10.25 -6.49 12.89
C CYS A 189 9.60 -5.15 13.20
N LEU A 190 8.35 -4.98 12.75
CA LEU A 190 7.58 -3.75 12.92
C LEU A 190 6.19 -4.08 13.46
N GLN A 191 5.63 -3.16 14.23
CA GLN A 191 4.23 -3.19 14.65
C GLN A 191 3.55 -1.89 14.25
N ARG A 192 2.31 -2.00 13.75
CA ARG A 192 1.48 -0.85 13.40
C ARG A 192 1.11 -0.09 14.67
N LYS A 193 1.38 1.21 14.71
CA LYS A 193 0.97 2.09 15.80
C LYS A 193 -0.20 3.01 15.42
N SER A 194 -0.28 3.40 14.16
CA SER A 194 -1.34 4.27 13.66
C SER A 194 -1.70 3.88 12.24
N THR A 195 -2.98 3.99 11.87
CA THR A 195 -3.45 3.85 10.48
C THR A 195 -3.37 5.17 9.71
N GLN A 196 -3.16 6.29 10.41
CA GLN A 196 -2.97 7.63 9.84
C GLN A 196 -1.48 7.95 9.75
N CYS A 197 -1.06 8.40 8.57
CA CYS A 197 0.34 8.70 8.22
C CYS A 197 0.67 10.22 8.27
N GLU A 198 -0.26 11.05 8.73
CA GLU A 198 -0.10 12.51 8.75
C GLU A 198 0.84 12.94 9.88
N GLY A 199 1.73 13.88 9.58
CA GLY A 199 2.65 14.49 10.55
C GLY A 199 3.92 13.70 10.86
N ILE A 200 4.22 12.62 10.13
CA ILE A 200 5.50 11.90 10.23
C ILE A 200 6.29 12.07 8.93
N HIS A 201 7.34 12.87 8.98
CA HIS A 201 8.22 13.17 7.85
C HIS A 201 9.67 12.80 8.12
N GLU A 202 10.06 12.70 9.39
CA GLU A 202 11.40 12.34 9.88
C GLU A 202 11.33 11.32 11.03
N PHE A 203 12.49 10.84 11.48
CA PHE A 203 12.56 9.86 12.57
C PHE A 203 12.12 10.49 13.91
N GLU A 204 12.51 11.74 14.13
CA GLU A 204 12.26 12.55 15.31
C GLU A 204 10.76 12.78 15.55
N ASP A 205 9.99 13.02 14.49
CA ASP A 205 8.53 13.17 14.56
C ASP A 205 7.86 11.93 15.18
N ALA A 206 8.36 10.75 14.81
CA ALA A 206 7.84 9.49 15.32
C ALA A 206 8.26 9.27 16.79
N VAL A 207 9.50 9.59 17.15
CA VAL A 207 10.01 9.47 18.52
C VAL A 207 9.31 10.44 19.47
N GLN A 208 9.02 11.66 19.02
CA GLN A 208 8.28 12.65 19.80
C GLN A 208 6.87 12.18 20.12
N LYS A 209 6.23 11.48 19.17
CA LYS A 209 4.86 10.96 19.33
C LYS A 209 4.82 9.61 20.06
N TRP A 210 5.82 8.78 19.84
CA TRP A 210 5.96 7.44 20.40
C TRP A 210 7.41 7.19 20.81
N PRO A 211 7.75 7.35 22.11
CA PRO A 211 9.09 7.10 22.62
C PRO A 211 9.58 5.69 22.29
N ILE A 212 10.88 5.52 22.04
CA ILE A 212 11.49 4.25 21.61
C ILE A 212 11.27 3.12 22.64
N SER A 213 11.10 3.46 23.92
CA SER A 213 10.76 2.50 24.99
C SER A 213 9.48 1.69 24.71
N ASP A 214 8.57 2.24 23.90
CA ASP A 214 7.25 1.69 23.64
C ASP A 214 7.20 0.85 22.34
N TRP A 215 8.35 0.73 21.67
CA TRP A 215 8.49 0.06 20.40
C TRP A 215 8.63 -1.44 20.63
N PRO A 216 8.09 -2.28 19.73
CA PRO A 216 8.21 -3.72 19.88
C PRO A 216 9.68 -4.12 19.89
N ILE A 217 10.12 -4.77 20.98
CA ILE A 217 11.45 -5.36 21.06
C ILE A 217 11.55 -6.43 19.97
N SER A 218 12.71 -6.54 19.34
CA SER A 218 13.02 -7.58 18.36
C SER A 218 12.98 -8.97 19.03
N GLY A 219 11.78 -9.54 19.17
CA GLY A 219 11.60 -10.95 19.50
C GLY A 219 11.87 -11.76 18.24
N PHE A 220 13.14 -12.09 18.01
CA PHE A 220 13.52 -13.16 17.11
C PHE A 220 13.13 -14.50 17.72
#